data_AF-A0A6S5JW40-F1
#
_entry.id   AF-A0A6S5JW40-F1
#
_cell.length_a   1.000
_cell.length_b   1.000
_cell.length_c   1.000
_cell.angle_alpha   90.00
_cell.angle_beta   90.00
_cell.angle_gamma   90.00
#
_symmetry.space_group_name_H-M   'P 1'
#
loop_
_entity.id
_entity.type
_entity.pdbx_description
1 polymer ?
#
loop_
_entity_poly.entity_id
_entity_poly.type
_entity_poly.pdbx_seq_one_letter_code
_entity_poly.pdbx_strand_id
1 'polypeptide(L)'
;MLAGDEYNRELYKVIKDCKSDLHETALAYTRYCGTERGKLVVIVLDNCDKRTLPEQLLMFQAAQWLQNEFRSLIILPLREETYDNYRDRPPLDTALKDMVFRIEPPLFNYVLHSRVQLVLKEMTRNSSSNTLSYSLPNGFNVEYSKDERSYYLTSIVNSIFVHDAQIRRMIVGLSGRNIRRALEIFLEFCTSGHITEDEFLKIRQSEGRYALPLHIVTRVLLRLNRRFYDSDNSYLKNIFSTERDDERGNHFTRFAILKWFYNHFGSSGPTGLKGYFPLSTLKRDLVKFGFSPKVITREVDYLLHGQCLVSEDFREAGITDEDLLRLSSAGFVHLDMLSNISYLAALAEDTLFPAEHIAKRVSDRMGSVQNQYNKQMVSANAKELVDFLEAQRATIADFSEEFIAGSDYRDLTDIQAAVNAVRAFEEKIRDPEWADFESKFQSGDVLEGTVRNCDQKYGIFVNFTGKITGLIHKSKLPMGYVRMNEFSRGNRIRVRIENDFNAVEQKISLSLVEKNDS
;
A
#
# COMPACT_ATOMS: atom_id res chain seq x y z
N MET A 1 -47.33 59.15 -20.43
CA MET A 1 -46.28 58.13 -20.52
C MET A 1 -44.95 58.87 -20.58
N LEU A 2 -44.02 58.56 -19.68
CA LEU A 2 -42.65 59.07 -19.79
C LEU A 2 -42.08 58.62 -21.16
N ALA A 3 -41.47 59.52 -21.91
CA ALA A 3 -40.93 59.23 -23.24
C ALA A 3 -39.44 59.65 -23.30
N GLY A 4 -38.62 58.85 -23.98
CA GLY A 4 -37.20 59.15 -24.18
C GLY A 4 -36.34 59.03 -22.91
N ASP A 5 -35.46 60.00 -22.68
CA ASP A 5 -34.42 59.96 -21.65
C ASP A 5 -34.95 59.92 -20.20
N GLU A 6 -36.11 60.51 -19.94
CA GLU A 6 -36.71 60.54 -18.61
C GLU A 6 -37.23 59.15 -18.20
N TYR A 7 -37.81 58.40 -19.14
CA TYR A 7 -38.18 56.99 -18.94
C TYR A 7 -36.94 56.13 -18.65
N ASN A 8 -35.86 56.32 -19.42
CA ASN A 8 -34.62 55.56 -19.21
C ASN A 8 -33.97 55.86 -17.85
N ARG A 9 -34.05 57.11 -17.36
CA ARG A 9 -33.56 57.47 -16.01
C ARG A 9 -34.36 56.82 -14.90
N GLU A 10 -35.69 56.83 -14.99
CA GLU A 10 -36.54 56.17 -13.99
C GLU A 10 -36.38 54.64 -14.06
N LEU A 11 -36.29 54.06 -15.26
CA LEU A 11 -36.00 52.64 -15.43
C LEU A 11 -34.63 52.25 -14.83
N TYR A 12 -33.60 53.09 -15.01
CA TYR A 12 -32.29 52.86 -14.40
C TYR A 12 -32.37 52.86 -12.86
N LYS A 13 -33.11 53.81 -12.25
CA LYS A 13 -33.30 53.84 -10.80
C LYS A 13 -33.95 52.55 -10.30
N VAL A 14 -35.04 52.13 -10.94
CA VAL A 14 -35.73 50.88 -10.60
C VAL A 14 -34.81 49.67 -10.74
N ILE A 15 -34.05 49.56 -11.84
CA ILE A 15 -33.10 48.45 -12.03
C ILE A 15 -32.00 48.48 -10.96
N LYS A 16 -31.49 49.67 -10.62
CA LYS A 16 -30.46 49.84 -9.59
C LYS A 16 -30.96 49.42 -8.22
N ASP A 17 -32.19 49.79 -7.87
CA ASP A 17 -32.83 49.43 -6.60
C ASP A 17 -33.09 47.92 -6.55
N CYS A 18 -33.64 47.34 -7.62
CA CYS A 18 -33.82 45.89 -7.75
C CYS A 18 -32.49 45.11 -7.67
N LYS A 19 -31.38 45.71 -8.12
CA LYS A 19 -30.04 45.10 -8.06
C LYS A 19 -29.29 45.37 -6.75
N SER A 20 -29.83 46.17 -5.84
CA SER A 20 -29.16 46.47 -4.58
C SER A 20 -29.18 45.29 -3.60
N ASP A 21 -30.16 44.39 -3.72
CA ASP A 21 -30.26 43.16 -2.95
C ASP A 21 -29.85 41.97 -3.83
N LEU A 22 -28.71 41.38 -3.50
CA LEU A 22 -28.16 40.23 -4.21
C LEU A 22 -29.05 38.98 -4.09
N HIS A 23 -29.77 38.84 -2.98
CA HIS A 23 -30.65 37.69 -2.72
C HIS A 23 -31.88 37.73 -3.62
N GLU A 24 -32.60 38.85 -3.60
CA GLU A 24 -33.76 39.09 -4.48
C GLU A 24 -33.37 39.03 -5.95
N THR A 25 -32.19 39.56 -6.30
CA THR A 25 -31.65 39.47 -7.66
C THR A 25 -31.44 38.01 -8.08
N ALA A 26 -30.84 37.18 -7.21
CA ALA A 26 -30.62 35.77 -7.49
C ALA A 26 -31.94 34.97 -7.58
N LEU A 27 -32.92 35.27 -6.71
CA LEU A 27 -34.27 34.70 -6.78
C LEU A 27 -34.95 35.03 -8.12
N ALA A 28 -34.86 36.29 -8.56
CA ALA A 28 -35.42 36.71 -9.84
C ALA A 28 -34.77 35.97 -11.02
N TYR A 29 -33.43 35.85 -11.03
CA TYR A 29 -32.72 35.12 -12.09
C TYR A 29 -33.02 33.63 -12.10
N THR A 30 -33.04 32.98 -10.93
CA THR A 30 -33.35 31.55 -10.83
C THR A 30 -34.79 31.26 -11.23
N ARG A 31 -35.75 32.11 -10.84
CA ARG A 31 -37.14 32.03 -11.29
C ARG A 31 -37.29 32.22 -12.79
N TYR A 32 -36.62 33.23 -13.36
CA TYR A 32 -36.63 33.49 -14.81
C TYR A 32 -36.08 32.30 -15.59
N CYS A 33 -34.90 31.79 -15.21
CA CYS A 33 -34.28 30.64 -15.84
C CYS A 33 -35.11 29.35 -15.66
N GLY A 34 -35.60 29.12 -14.44
CA GLY A 34 -36.37 27.94 -14.05
C GLY A 34 -37.74 27.85 -14.70
N THR A 35 -38.52 28.92 -14.57
CA THR A 35 -39.94 28.94 -14.89
C THR A 35 -40.18 29.47 -16.31
N GLU A 36 -39.65 30.64 -16.65
CA GLU A 36 -39.94 31.29 -17.94
C GLU A 36 -39.15 30.66 -19.09
N ARG A 37 -37.90 30.26 -18.84
CA ARG A 37 -37.03 29.63 -19.85
C ARG A 37 -37.09 28.10 -19.82
N GLY A 38 -37.76 27.51 -18.83
CA GLY A 38 -37.89 26.06 -18.66
C GLY A 38 -36.56 25.33 -18.52
N LYS A 39 -35.54 25.96 -17.92
CA LYS A 39 -34.21 25.37 -17.71
C LYS A 39 -34.06 24.93 -16.26
N LEU A 40 -33.50 23.75 -16.02
CA LEU A 40 -33.15 23.34 -14.67
C LEU A 40 -31.94 24.14 -14.17
N VAL A 41 -32.10 24.82 -13.03
CA VAL A 41 -30.99 25.45 -12.32
C VAL A 41 -30.27 24.38 -11.50
N VAL A 42 -28.98 24.19 -11.76
CA VAL A 42 -28.13 23.24 -11.02
C VAL A 42 -27.06 24.04 -10.28
N ILE A 43 -26.94 23.82 -8.97
CA ILE A 43 -25.90 24.40 -8.14
C ILE A 43 -25.01 23.27 -7.66
N VAL A 44 -23.71 23.39 -7.95
CA VAL A 44 -22.70 22.41 -7.52
C VAL A 44 -21.87 23.05 -6.42
N LEU A 45 -21.88 22.44 -5.24
CA LEU A 45 -21.04 22.84 -4.12
C LEU A 45 -19.74 22.05 -4.23
N ASP A 46 -18.60 22.72 -4.44
CA ASP A 46 -17.33 22.03 -4.64
C ASP A 46 -16.53 21.90 -3.32
N ASN A 47 -15.79 20.80 -3.17
CA ASN A 47 -14.89 20.53 -2.04
C ASN A 47 -15.51 20.55 -0.63
N CYS A 48 -16.82 20.36 -0.49
CA CYS A 48 -17.47 20.25 0.83
C CYS A 48 -16.94 19.06 1.63
N ASP A 49 -16.66 17.96 0.94
CA ASP A 49 -16.03 16.75 1.47
C ASP A 49 -14.62 16.98 2.03
N LYS A 50 -13.93 18.10 1.75
CA LYS A 50 -12.59 18.38 2.30
C LYS A 50 -12.59 19.10 3.64
N ARG A 51 -13.77 19.35 4.20
CA ARG A 51 -13.96 20.13 5.43
C ARG A 51 -14.08 19.24 6.67
N THR A 52 -14.04 19.87 7.84
CA THR A 52 -14.26 19.18 9.12
C THR A 52 -15.68 18.63 9.18
N LEU A 53 -15.93 17.66 10.06
CA LEU A 53 -17.27 17.09 10.23
C LEU A 53 -18.34 18.16 10.51
N PRO A 54 -18.17 19.12 11.45
CA PRO A 54 -19.17 20.15 11.70
C PRO A 54 -19.46 21.02 10.46
N GLU A 55 -18.42 21.38 9.71
CA GLU A 55 -18.56 22.14 8.48
C GLU A 55 -19.30 21.34 7.39
N GLN A 56 -19.03 20.03 7.27
CA GLN A 56 -19.75 19.16 6.32
C GLN A 56 -21.25 19.07 6.65
N LEU A 57 -21.59 18.89 7.93
CA LEU A 57 -22.99 18.84 8.37
C LEU A 57 -23.68 20.19 8.16
N LEU A 58 -22.99 21.31 8.39
CA LEU A 58 -23.48 22.65 8.09
C LEU A 58 -23.72 22.85 6.58
N MET A 59 -22.81 22.38 5.72
CA MET A 59 -22.97 22.47 4.27
C MET A 59 -24.20 21.71 3.78
N PHE A 60 -24.58 20.60 4.44
CA PHE A 60 -25.81 19.90 4.13
C PHE A 60 -27.05 20.76 4.45
N GLN A 61 -27.08 21.42 5.61
CA GLN A 61 -28.16 22.35 5.96
C GLN A 61 -28.21 23.54 4.99
N ALA A 62 -27.06 24.09 4.61
CA ALA A 62 -26.97 25.16 3.61
C ALA A 62 -27.48 24.70 2.24
N ALA A 63 -27.18 23.46 1.83
CA ALA A 63 -27.69 22.86 0.60
C ALA A 63 -29.22 22.74 0.62
N GLN A 64 -29.81 22.30 1.74
CA GLN A 64 -31.28 22.23 1.88
C GLN A 64 -31.92 23.62 1.82
N TRP A 65 -31.31 24.62 2.44
CA TRP A 65 -31.76 25.99 2.34
C TRP A 65 -31.69 26.49 0.88
N LEU A 66 -30.56 26.31 0.20
CA LEU A 66 -30.38 26.69 -1.22
C LEU A 66 -31.40 26.01 -2.14
N GLN A 67 -31.68 24.72 -1.90
CA GLN A 67 -32.65 23.95 -2.65
C GLN A 67 -34.05 24.55 -2.54
N ASN A 68 -34.48 24.85 -1.32
CA ASN A 68 -35.82 25.39 -1.04
C ASN A 68 -35.97 26.83 -1.56
N GLU A 69 -34.96 27.66 -1.32
CA GLU A 69 -34.98 29.09 -1.64
C GLU A 69 -34.92 29.33 -3.16
N PHE A 70 -33.97 28.68 -3.85
CA PHE A 70 -33.73 28.91 -5.28
C PHE A 70 -34.42 27.88 -6.20
N ARG A 71 -35.16 26.92 -5.65
CA ARG A 71 -35.83 25.83 -6.40
C ARG A 71 -34.89 25.17 -7.42
N SER A 72 -33.72 24.79 -6.95
CA SER A 72 -32.63 24.29 -7.79
C SER A 72 -32.26 22.84 -7.42
N LEU A 73 -31.63 22.14 -8.35
CA LEU A 73 -30.97 20.87 -8.06
C LEU A 73 -29.61 21.15 -7.44
N ILE A 74 -29.38 20.67 -6.22
CA ILE A 74 -28.08 20.81 -5.55
C ILE A 74 -27.29 19.51 -5.70
N ILE A 75 -26.03 19.65 -6.12
CA ILE A 75 -25.04 18.57 -6.05
C ILE A 75 -24.09 18.90 -4.91
N LEU A 76 -24.12 18.08 -3.86
CA LEU A 76 -23.27 18.21 -2.68
C LEU A 76 -22.38 16.96 -2.55
N PRO A 77 -21.06 17.08 -2.73
CA PRO A 77 -20.13 16.02 -2.41
C PRO A 77 -19.99 15.90 -0.90
N LEU A 78 -20.09 14.67 -0.40
CA LEU A 78 -19.85 14.32 1.00
C LEU A 78 -18.87 13.14 1.05
N ARG A 79 -18.12 13.02 2.14
CA ARG A 79 -17.29 11.82 2.35
C ARG A 79 -18.16 10.60 2.55
N GLU A 80 -17.67 9.45 2.09
CA GLU A 80 -18.32 8.16 2.28
C GLU A 80 -18.52 7.86 3.77
N GLU A 81 -17.46 8.01 4.58
CA GLU A 81 -17.55 7.75 6.02
C GLU A 81 -18.54 8.70 6.70
N THR A 82 -18.53 9.99 6.35
CA THR A 82 -19.46 10.96 6.90
C THR A 82 -20.90 10.62 6.53
N TYR A 83 -21.16 10.24 5.29
CA TYR A 83 -22.49 9.82 4.87
C TYR A 83 -22.93 8.54 5.60
N ASP A 84 -22.13 7.48 5.58
CA ASP A 84 -22.51 6.19 6.17
C ASP A 84 -22.73 6.28 7.69
N ASN A 85 -21.93 7.08 8.38
CA ASN A 85 -22.02 7.24 9.84
C ASN A 85 -23.23 8.10 10.27
N TYR A 86 -23.68 9.02 9.41
CA TYR A 86 -24.70 10.03 9.75
C TYR A 86 -25.98 9.95 8.93
N ARG A 87 -26.10 9.07 7.93
CA ARG A 87 -27.30 8.94 7.08
C ARG A 87 -28.61 8.71 7.84
N ASP A 88 -28.51 8.12 9.03
CA ASP A 88 -29.66 7.81 9.91
C ASP A 88 -29.76 8.82 11.08
N ARG A 89 -29.05 9.96 11.01
CA ARG A 89 -29.00 11.02 12.02
C ARG A 89 -29.21 12.41 11.38
N PRO A 90 -29.78 13.38 12.11
CA PRO A 90 -29.84 14.76 11.64
C PRO A 90 -28.46 15.34 11.33
N PRO A 91 -28.30 16.13 10.25
CA PRO A 91 -29.32 16.58 9.30
C PRO A 91 -29.56 15.63 8.10
N LEU A 92 -28.77 14.56 7.93
CA LEU A 92 -28.80 13.70 6.75
C LEU A 92 -29.97 12.70 6.71
N ASP A 93 -30.61 12.43 7.84
CA ASP A 93 -31.80 11.57 7.99
C ASP A 93 -32.98 11.96 7.06
N THR A 94 -33.02 13.22 6.64
CA THR A 94 -34.01 13.76 5.70
C THR A 94 -33.66 13.56 4.21
N ALA A 95 -32.48 13.02 3.90
CA ALA A 95 -32.04 12.82 2.52
C ALA A 95 -32.82 11.70 1.81
N LEU A 96 -33.27 11.97 0.59
CA LEU A 96 -33.89 10.96 -0.27
C LEU A 96 -32.85 9.92 -0.70
N LYS A 97 -33.03 8.66 -0.29
CA LYS A 97 -32.12 7.55 -0.58
C LYS A 97 -31.83 7.37 -2.08
N ASP A 98 -32.82 7.65 -2.93
CA ASP A 98 -32.71 7.48 -4.39
C ASP A 98 -31.86 8.57 -5.08
N MET A 99 -31.47 9.63 -4.36
CA MET A 99 -30.64 10.74 -4.89
C MET A 99 -29.19 10.68 -4.39
N VAL A 100 -28.77 9.55 -3.83
CA VAL A 100 -27.42 9.34 -3.32
C VAL A 100 -26.62 8.54 -4.33
N PHE A 101 -25.56 9.16 -4.86
CA PHE A 101 -24.64 8.53 -5.81
C PHE A 101 -23.29 8.29 -5.14
N ARG A 102 -22.80 7.05 -5.22
CA ARG A 102 -21.47 6.69 -4.76
C ARG A 102 -20.54 6.56 -5.95
N ILE A 103 -19.44 7.30 -5.92
CA ILE A 103 -18.37 7.18 -6.91
C ILE A 103 -17.27 6.32 -6.30
N GLU A 104 -17.19 5.06 -6.71
CA GLU A 104 -16.11 4.19 -6.28
C GLU A 104 -14.83 4.50 -7.05
N PRO A 105 -13.67 4.60 -6.37
CA PRO A 105 -12.39 4.75 -7.07
C PRO A 105 -12.14 3.51 -7.94
N PRO A 106 -11.67 3.67 -9.20
CA PRO A 106 -11.34 2.53 -10.02
C PRO A 106 -10.20 1.71 -9.41
N LEU A 107 -10.18 0.41 -9.66
CA LEU A 107 -9.13 -0.44 -9.12
C LEU A 107 -7.77 -0.05 -9.71
N PHE A 108 -6.75 -0.05 -8.86
CA PHE A 108 -5.39 0.37 -9.20
C PHE A 108 -4.82 -0.36 -10.43
N ASN A 109 -5.11 -1.65 -10.57
CA ASN A 109 -4.66 -2.47 -11.70
C ASN A 109 -5.16 -1.94 -13.05
N TYR A 110 -6.43 -1.56 -13.16
CA TYR A 110 -6.99 -1.01 -14.39
C TYR A 110 -6.38 0.34 -14.73
N VAL A 111 -6.20 1.21 -13.73
CA VAL A 111 -5.59 2.53 -13.93
C VAL A 111 -4.13 2.38 -14.34
N LEU A 112 -3.37 1.51 -13.66
CA LEU A 112 -1.97 1.27 -13.97
C LEU A 112 -1.81 0.70 -15.39
N HIS A 113 -2.57 -0.35 -15.73
CA HIS A 113 -2.56 -0.94 -17.07
C HIS A 113 -2.89 0.10 -18.14
N SER A 114 -3.97 0.86 -17.97
CA SER A 114 -4.39 1.88 -18.94
C SER A 114 -3.33 2.96 -19.15
N ARG A 115 -2.68 3.42 -18.07
CA ARG A 115 -1.62 4.44 -18.12
C ARG A 115 -0.37 3.89 -18.81
N VAL A 116 0.06 2.69 -18.46
CA VAL A 116 1.22 2.03 -19.08
C VAL A 116 0.98 1.81 -20.56
N GLN A 117 -0.20 1.31 -20.93
CA GLN A 117 -0.58 1.13 -22.34
C GLN A 117 -0.57 2.43 -23.13
N LEU A 118 -1.02 3.53 -22.53
CA LEU A 118 -0.97 4.85 -23.16
C LEU A 118 0.49 5.26 -23.42
N VAL A 119 1.37 5.11 -22.43
CA VAL A 119 2.80 5.44 -22.56
C VAL A 119 3.47 4.58 -23.63
N LEU A 120 3.25 3.27 -23.64
CA LEU A 120 3.84 2.35 -24.61
C LEU A 120 3.35 2.62 -26.04
N LYS A 121 2.05 2.95 -26.22
CA LYS A 121 1.51 3.35 -27.53
C LYS A 121 2.16 4.62 -28.06
N GLU A 122 2.41 5.60 -27.19
CA GLU A 122 3.08 6.83 -27.58
C GLU A 122 4.57 6.61 -27.91
N MET A 123 5.26 5.72 -27.20
CA MET A 123 6.63 5.29 -27.53
C MET A 123 6.69 4.56 -28.87
N THR A 124 5.69 3.72 -29.16
CA THR A 124 5.58 2.97 -30.42
C THR A 124 5.29 3.90 -31.60
N ARG A 125 4.44 4.92 -31.44
CA ARG A 125 4.17 5.92 -32.51
C ARG A 125 5.42 6.66 -32.97
N ASN A 126 6.34 6.90 -32.04
CA ASN A 126 7.61 7.59 -32.32
C ASN A 126 8.71 6.64 -32.81
N SER A 127 8.47 5.33 -32.83
CA SER A 127 9.46 4.30 -33.15
C SER A 127 9.02 3.47 -34.35
N SER A 128 9.83 3.39 -35.40
CA SER A 128 9.56 2.58 -36.61
C SER A 128 9.80 1.06 -36.41
N SER A 129 9.76 0.55 -35.18
CA SER A 129 10.10 -0.84 -34.85
C SER A 129 8.88 -1.75 -34.72
N ASN A 130 9.09 -3.06 -34.93
CA ASN A 130 8.04 -4.07 -34.81
C ASN A 130 7.47 -4.13 -33.37
N THR A 131 6.15 -4.26 -33.25
CA THR A 131 5.43 -4.40 -31.98
C THR A 131 5.56 -5.83 -31.42
N LEU A 132 5.77 -5.93 -30.11
CA LEU A 132 5.71 -7.16 -29.31
C LEU A 132 4.47 -7.12 -28.40
N SER A 133 4.00 -8.29 -27.96
CA SER A 133 2.91 -8.40 -26.99
C SER A 133 3.05 -9.60 -26.07
N TYR A 134 2.56 -9.50 -24.84
CA TYR A 134 2.43 -10.63 -23.91
C TYR A 134 1.23 -10.45 -22.97
N SER A 135 0.81 -11.54 -22.33
CA SER A 135 -0.30 -11.57 -21.37
C SER A 135 0.22 -11.67 -19.93
N LEU A 136 -0.31 -10.81 -19.06
CA LEU A 136 -0.08 -10.83 -17.62
C LEU A 136 -0.94 -11.92 -16.92
N PRO A 137 -0.56 -12.40 -15.71
CA PRO A 137 -1.32 -13.43 -14.98
C PRO A 137 -2.78 -13.08 -14.70
N ASN A 138 -3.12 -11.79 -14.68
CA ASN A 138 -4.46 -11.27 -14.46
C ASN A 138 -5.27 -11.07 -15.77
N GLY A 139 -4.75 -11.52 -16.90
CA GLY A 139 -5.44 -11.48 -18.21
C GLY A 139 -5.24 -10.20 -19.02
N PHE A 140 -4.50 -9.21 -18.52
CA PHE A 140 -4.16 -8.03 -19.33
C PHE A 140 -3.14 -8.36 -20.41
N ASN A 141 -3.38 -7.88 -21.63
CA ASN A 141 -2.39 -7.89 -22.69
C ASN A 141 -1.63 -6.56 -22.72
N VAL A 142 -0.31 -6.65 -22.90
CA VAL A 142 0.60 -5.50 -22.96
C VAL A 142 1.30 -5.50 -24.31
N GLU A 143 1.05 -4.46 -25.11
CA GLU A 143 1.70 -4.21 -26.41
C GLU A 143 2.80 -3.16 -26.26
N TYR A 144 3.97 -3.37 -26.89
CA TYR A 144 5.15 -2.53 -26.73
C TYR A 144 6.10 -2.60 -27.94
N SER A 145 6.94 -1.59 -28.15
CA SER A 145 7.96 -1.57 -29.21
C SER A 145 9.25 -2.30 -28.80
N LYS A 146 10.06 -2.71 -29.78
CA LYS A 146 11.40 -3.28 -29.56
C LYS A 146 12.43 -2.21 -29.23
N ASP A 147 12.31 -1.60 -28.05
CA ASP A 147 13.26 -0.63 -27.52
C ASP A 147 13.50 -0.83 -26.01
N GLU A 148 14.65 -0.38 -25.51
CA GLU A 148 15.08 -0.62 -24.13
C GLU A 148 14.16 0.02 -23.09
N ARG A 149 13.56 1.18 -23.40
CA ARG A 149 12.66 1.89 -22.46
C ARG A 149 11.35 1.13 -22.32
N SER A 150 10.83 0.61 -23.42
CA SER A 150 9.67 -0.28 -23.45
C SER A 150 9.92 -1.57 -22.65
N TYR A 151 11.10 -2.20 -22.81
CA TYR A 151 11.46 -3.40 -22.04
C TYR A 151 11.51 -3.12 -20.53
N TYR A 152 12.10 -2.00 -20.13
CA TYR A 152 12.19 -1.59 -18.74
C TYR A 152 10.83 -1.34 -18.10
N LEU A 153 10.01 -0.49 -18.71
CA LEU A 153 8.67 -0.17 -18.19
C LEU A 153 7.80 -1.42 -18.13
N THR A 154 7.89 -2.27 -19.14
CA THR A 154 7.16 -3.55 -19.21
C THR A 154 7.60 -4.50 -18.10
N SER A 155 8.90 -4.64 -17.86
CA SER A 155 9.42 -5.48 -16.78
C SER A 155 8.96 -5.00 -15.41
N ILE A 156 9.02 -3.68 -15.16
CA ILE A 156 8.52 -3.10 -13.91
C ILE A 156 7.05 -3.47 -13.67
N VAL A 157 6.23 -3.29 -14.71
CA VAL A 157 4.79 -3.55 -14.64
C VAL A 157 4.55 -5.04 -14.42
N ASN A 158 5.25 -5.90 -15.14
CA ASN A 158 5.24 -7.34 -14.94
C ASN A 158 5.63 -7.72 -13.50
N SER A 159 6.65 -7.09 -12.93
CA SER A 159 7.14 -7.36 -11.56
C SER A 159 6.05 -7.11 -10.51
N ILE A 160 5.31 -6.00 -10.66
CA ILE A 160 4.22 -5.64 -9.75
C ILE A 160 3.06 -6.64 -9.85
N PHE A 161 2.74 -7.09 -11.07
CA PHE A 161 1.63 -8.00 -11.33
C PHE A 161 1.98 -9.48 -11.14
N VAL A 162 3.25 -9.89 -11.20
CA VAL A 162 3.69 -11.26 -10.92
C VAL A 162 3.70 -11.51 -9.42
N HIS A 163 4.24 -10.58 -8.64
CA HIS A 163 4.22 -10.65 -7.17
C HIS A 163 2.94 -10.03 -6.58
N ASP A 164 1.83 -10.18 -7.31
CA ASP A 164 0.54 -9.52 -7.09
C ASP A 164 0.02 -9.69 -5.65
N ALA A 165 0.28 -10.83 -5.01
CA ALA A 165 -0.22 -11.06 -3.66
C ALA A 165 0.44 -10.16 -2.60
N GLN A 166 1.72 -9.82 -2.76
CA GLN A 166 2.49 -9.08 -1.76
C GLN A 166 2.67 -7.62 -2.18
N ILE A 167 3.14 -7.37 -3.41
CA ILE A 167 3.44 -6.01 -3.87
C ILE A 167 2.16 -5.20 -4.04
N ARG A 168 1.12 -5.75 -4.66
CA ARG A 168 -0.16 -5.05 -4.79
C ARG A 168 -0.75 -4.74 -3.42
N ARG A 169 -0.73 -5.70 -2.48
CA ARG A 169 -1.24 -5.47 -1.11
C ARG A 169 -0.48 -4.34 -0.43
N MET A 170 0.85 -4.29 -0.59
CA MET A 170 1.66 -3.17 -0.10
C MET A 170 1.28 -1.85 -0.79
N ILE A 171 1.33 -1.75 -2.12
CA ILE A 171 1.06 -0.49 -2.85
C ILE A 171 -0.36 0.00 -2.57
N VAL A 172 -1.37 -0.86 -2.75
CA VAL A 172 -2.78 -0.51 -2.54
C VAL A 172 -3.06 -0.22 -1.06
N GLY A 173 -2.48 -1.01 -0.15
CA GLY A 173 -2.66 -0.85 1.28
C GLY A 173 -2.02 0.43 1.81
N LEU A 174 -0.76 0.71 1.44
CA LEU A 174 -0.04 1.95 1.78
C LEU A 174 -0.69 3.19 1.16
N SER A 175 -1.38 3.04 0.03
CA SER A 175 -2.06 4.14 -0.63
C SER A 175 -3.42 4.48 -0.04
N GLY A 176 -4.00 3.66 0.85
CA GLY A 176 -5.28 3.99 1.47
C GLY A 176 -6.44 4.16 0.47
N ARG A 177 -6.46 3.36 -0.62
CA ARG A 177 -7.38 3.51 -1.77
C ARG A 177 -7.22 4.80 -2.58
N ASN A 178 -6.20 5.62 -2.31
CA ASN A 178 -5.85 6.79 -3.10
C ASN A 178 -5.01 6.39 -4.32
N ILE A 179 -5.63 6.39 -5.51
CA ILE A 179 -4.97 6.02 -6.76
C ILE A 179 -3.82 6.96 -7.12
N ARG A 180 -3.91 8.26 -6.79
CA ARG A 180 -2.84 9.21 -7.06
C ARG A 180 -1.57 8.79 -6.33
N ARG A 181 -1.70 8.50 -5.03
CA ARG A 181 -0.59 8.00 -4.21
C ARG A 181 -0.07 6.65 -4.68
N ALA A 182 -0.95 5.74 -5.10
CA ALA A 182 -0.52 4.46 -5.66
C ALA A 182 0.34 4.64 -6.93
N LEU A 183 0.02 5.63 -7.76
CA LEU A 183 0.82 5.99 -8.93
C LEU A 183 2.12 6.71 -8.56
N GLU A 184 2.15 7.52 -7.51
CA GLU A 184 3.39 8.11 -6.98
C GLU A 184 4.36 7.02 -6.51
N ILE A 185 3.87 6.04 -5.73
CA ILE A 185 4.67 4.88 -5.31
C ILE A 185 5.19 4.10 -6.53
N PHE A 186 4.36 3.95 -7.57
CA PHE A 186 4.76 3.32 -8.82
C PHE A 186 5.84 4.11 -9.58
N LEU A 187 5.77 5.44 -9.57
CA LEU A 187 6.78 6.29 -10.20
C LEU A 187 8.12 6.20 -9.47
N GLU A 188 8.12 6.20 -8.13
CA GLU A 188 9.32 5.97 -7.33
C GLU A 188 9.99 4.64 -7.67
N PHE A 189 9.19 3.63 -8.02
CA PHE A 189 9.70 2.36 -8.50
C PHE A 189 10.39 2.47 -9.86
N CYS A 190 9.83 3.24 -10.78
CA CYS A 190 10.41 3.46 -12.10
C CYS A 190 11.72 4.25 -12.03
N THR A 191 11.87 5.14 -11.05
CA THR A 191 13.06 6.01 -10.91
C THR A 191 14.09 5.50 -9.90
N SER A 192 13.86 4.34 -9.29
CA SER A 192 14.70 3.88 -8.18
C SER A 192 16.13 3.53 -8.58
N GLY A 193 17.10 4.09 -7.85
CA GLY A 193 18.52 3.74 -7.94
C GLY A 193 18.88 2.36 -7.38
N HIS A 194 17.91 1.59 -6.87
CA HIS A 194 18.14 0.24 -6.34
C HIS A 194 18.06 -0.87 -7.39
N ILE A 195 17.61 -0.55 -8.60
CA ILE A 195 17.65 -1.46 -9.75
C ILE A 195 19.05 -1.35 -10.35
N THR A 196 19.89 -2.38 -10.16
CA THR A 196 21.30 -2.36 -10.57
C THR A 196 21.47 -2.66 -12.06
N GLU A 197 22.65 -2.38 -12.59
CA GLU A 197 23.03 -2.66 -13.98
C GLU A 197 22.79 -4.13 -14.37
N ASP A 198 23.07 -5.06 -13.46
CA ASP A 198 22.80 -6.50 -13.66
C ASP A 198 21.31 -6.78 -13.89
N GLU A 199 20.43 -6.11 -13.14
CA GLU A 199 18.99 -6.26 -13.31
C GLU A 199 18.52 -5.63 -14.63
N PHE A 200 19.06 -4.46 -15.00
CA PHE A 200 18.82 -3.85 -16.31
C PHE A 200 19.24 -4.77 -17.47
N LEU A 201 20.39 -5.44 -17.34
CA LEU A 201 20.86 -6.40 -18.35
C LEU A 201 19.88 -7.57 -18.49
N LYS A 202 19.40 -8.15 -17.38
CA LYS A 202 18.39 -9.23 -17.40
C LYS A 202 17.07 -8.77 -18.03
N ILE A 203 16.63 -7.56 -17.71
CA ILE A 203 15.44 -6.93 -18.32
C ILE A 203 15.60 -6.85 -19.84
N ARG A 204 16.76 -6.40 -20.31
CA ARG A 204 17.05 -6.29 -21.75
C ARG A 204 17.13 -7.66 -22.43
N GLN A 205 17.84 -8.62 -21.83
CA GLN A 205 17.99 -9.97 -22.39
C GLN A 205 16.66 -10.73 -22.49
N SER A 206 15.73 -10.47 -21.56
CA SER A 206 14.40 -11.08 -21.54
C SER A 206 13.35 -10.30 -22.33
N GLU A 207 13.73 -9.25 -23.07
CA GLU A 207 12.81 -8.37 -23.82
C GLU A 207 11.63 -7.87 -22.95
N GLY A 208 11.91 -7.53 -21.69
CA GLY A 208 10.93 -7.01 -20.72
C GLY A 208 10.10 -8.08 -19.98
N ARG A 209 10.32 -9.37 -20.23
CA ARG A 209 9.58 -10.47 -19.56
C ARG A 209 10.13 -10.82 -18.18
N TYR A 210 11.33 -10.37 -17.84
CA TYR A 210 11.90 -10.55 -16.51
C TYR A 210 11.05 -9.82 -15.46
N ALA A 211 10.76 -10.49 -14.35
CA ALA A 211 10.15 -9.90 -13.18
C ALA A 211 11.24 -9.68 -12.11
N LEU A 212 11.36 -8.46 -11.61
CA LEU A 212 12.28 -8.09 -10.56
C LEU A 212 12.00 -8.93 -9.31
N PRO A 213 13.05 -9.42 -8.62
CA PRO A 213 12.90 -10.15 -7.37
C PRO A 213 12.20 -9.32 -6.29
N LEU A 214 11.36 -9.97 -5.49
CA LEU A 214 10.58 -9.32 -4.42
C LEU A 214 11.43 -8.47 -3.48
N HIS A 215 12.63 -8.93 -3.11
CA HIS A 215 13.51 -8.20 -2.18
C HIS A 215 14.03 -6.88 -2.76
N ILE A 216 14.19 -6.77 -4.09
CA ILE A 216 14.52 -5.51 -4.76
C ILE A 216 13.33 -4.57 -4.62
N VAL A 217 12.11 -5.07 -4.88
CA VAL A 217 10.90 -4.24 -4.76
C VAL A 217 10.67 -3.76 -3.34
N THR A 218 10.80 -4.64 -2.35
CA THR A 218 10.72 -4.25 -0.95
C THR A 218 11.78 -3.20 -0.61
N ARG A 219 13.01 -3.32 -1.11
CA ARG A 219 14.05 -2.30 -0.90
C ARG A 219 13.65 -0.93 -1.43
N VAL A 220 13.09 -0.87 -2.65
CA VAL A 220 12.57 0.37 -3.22
C VAL A 220 11.48 0.98 -2.33
N LEU A 221 10.52 0.19 -1.87
CA LEU A 221 9.43 0.71 -1.02
C LEU A 221 9.94 1.20 0.35
N LEU A 222 11.01 0.59 0.86
CA LEU A 222 11.63 0.96 2.13
C LEU A 222 12.50 2.21 2.02
N ARG A 223 13.26 2.37 0.94
CA ARG A 223 14.34 3.38 0.86
C ARG A 223 14.14 4.43 -0.24
N LEU A 224 13.18 4.23 -1.13
CA LEU A 224 12.92 5.09 -2.29
C LEU A 224 14.20 5.25 -3.13
N ASN A 225 14.77 6.46 -3.12
CA ASN A 225 16.02 6.80 -3.80
C ASN A 225 17.19 7.01 -2.83
N ARG A 226 17.02 6.70 -1.54
CA ARG A 226 18.05 6.84 -0.49
C ARG A 226 18.85 5.55 -0.33
N ARG A 227 20.11 5.67 0.09
CA ARG A 227 20.93 4.51 0.45
C ARG A 227 20.49 3.88 1.77
N PHE A 228 20.20 4.70 2.77
CA PHE A 228 19.82 4.27 4.12
C PHE A 228 18.31 4.41 4.32
N TYR A 229 17.75 3.50 5.08
CA TYR A 229 16.37 3.62 5.54
C TYR A 229 16.23 4.81 6.48
N ASP A 230 15.11 5.51 6.32
CA ASP A 230 14.73 6.66 7.12
C ASP A 230 13.21 6.62 7.24
N SER A 231 12.72 6.36 8.45
CA SER A 231 11.29 6.16 8.70
C SER A 231 10.46 7.37 8.32
N ASP A 232 10.96 8.58 8.52
CA ASP A 232 10.17 9.80 8.36
C ASP A 232 9.89 10.07 6.89
N ASN A 233 10.88 9.83 6.04
CA ASN A 233 10.78 10.07 4.61
C ASN A 233 10.35 8.83 3.79
N SER A 234 10.04 7.70 4.43
CA SER A 234 9.65 6.44 3.74
C SER A 234 8.16 6.15 3.88
N TYR A 235 7.58 5.39 2.94
CA TYR A 235 6.16 5.00 3.01
C TYR A 235 5.90 3.97 4.10
N LEU A 236 6.85 3.06 4.31
CA LEU A 236 6.87 2.13 5.44
C LEU A 236 7.56 2.80 6.62
N LYS A 237 6.88 2.82 7.76
CA LYS A 237 7.29 3.48 9.00
C LYS A 237 7.91 2.49 9.97
N ASN A 238 8.86 2.97 10.77
CA ASN A 238 9.44 2.23 11.87
C ASN A 238 8.46 2.15 13.04
N ILE A 239 7.83 0.99 13.21
CA ILE A 239 6.89 0.71 14.30
C ILE A 239 7.60 0.34 15.62
N PHE A 240 8.94 0.32 15.64
CA PHE A 240 9.76 0.01 16.81
C PHE A 240 10.77 1.12 17.17
N SER A 241 10.36 2.38 17.04
CA SER A 241 11.23 3.53 17.34
C SER A 241 10.87 4.21 18.67
N THR A 242 11.83 4.98 19.20
CA THR A 242 11.73 5.83 20.40
C THR A 242 12.48 7.13 20.16
N GLU A 243 12.11 8.20 20.86
CA GLU A 243 12.84 9.47 20.78
C GLU A 243 13.84 9.62 21.92
N ARG A 244 14.89 10.43 21.70
CA ARG A 244 15.97 10.65 22.69
C ARG A 244 15.47 11.36 23.95
N ASP A 245 14.43 12.17 23.82
CA ASP A 245 13.87 12.97 24.91
C ASP A 245 12.80 12.19 25.71
N ASP A 246 12.58 10.91 25.38
CA ASP A 246 11.67 10.05 26.13
C ASP A 246 12.29 9.65 27.48
N GLU A 247 11.71 10.11 28.58
CA GLU A 247 12.16 9.77 29.95
C GLU A 247 12.18 8.24 30.18
N ARG A 248 11.23 7.51 29.59
CA ARG A 248 11.14 6.05 29.56
C ARG A 248 10.67 5.60 28.18
N GLY A 249 11.59 5.62 27.21
CA GLY A 249 11.32 5.15 25.85
C GLY A 249 10.88 3.68 25.84
N ASN A 250 9.80 3.39 25.11
CA ASN A 250 9.32 2.03 24.90
C ASN A 250 9.19 1.78 23.40
N HIS A 251 10.08 0.95 22.85
CA HIS A 251 10.11 0.61 21.43
C HIS A 251 8.82 -0.06 20.95
N PHE A 252 7.96 -0.58 21.83
CA PHE A 252 6.69 -1.18 21.42
C PHE A 252 5.55 -0.18 21.30
N THR A 253 5.74 1.12 21.55
CA THR A 253 4.60 2.06 21.62
C THR A 253 3.80 2.13 20.33
N ARG A 254 4.45 2.38 19.18
CA ARG A 254 3.77 2.41 17.87
C ARG A 254 3.14 1.06 17.53
N PHE A 255 3.87 -0.03 17.74
CA PHE A 255 3.37 -1.38 17.51
C PHE A 255 2.13 -1.71 18.35
N ALA A 256 2.17 -1.41 19.64
CA ALA A 256 1.08 -1.64 20.59
C ALA A 256 -0.17 -0.82 20.21
N ILE A 257 -0.01 0.43 19.77
CA ILE A 257 -1.12 1.25 19.24
C ILE A 257 -1.77 0.55 18.04
N LEU A 258 -0.98 0.16 17.03
CA LEU A 258 -1.50 -0.51 15.84
C LEU A 258 -2.16 -1.85 16.17
N LYS A 259 -1.54 -2.64 17.05
CA LYS A 259 -2.07 -3.94 17.49
C LYS A 259 -3.36 -3.79 18.30
N TRP A 260 -3.47 -2.75 19.12
CA TRP A 260 -4.68 -2.45 19.87
C TRP A 260 -5.84 -2.15 18.92
N PHE A 261 -5.65 -1.27 17.94
CA PHE A 261 -6.69 -1.00 16.94
C PHE A 261 -6.99 -2.20 16.03
N TYR A 262 -5.98 -3.04 15.74
CA TYR A 262 -6.17 -4.30 15.02
C TYR A 262 -7.13 -5.23 15.77
N ASN A 263 -6.89 -5.44 17.07
CA ASN A 263 -7.72 -6.30 17.91
C ASN A 263 -9.16 -5.77 18.06
N HIS A 264 -9.34 -4.45 18.01
CA HIS A 264 -10.63 -3.78 18.12
C HIS A 264 -11.28 -3.47 16.76
N PHE A 265 -10.67 -3.85 15.64
CA PHE A 265 -11.15 -3.46 14.32
C PHE A 265 -12.55 -4.00 14.00
N GLY A 266 -12.89 -5.18 14.54
CA GLY A 266 -14.19 -5.83 14.35
C GLY A 266 -15.29 -5.38 15.32
N SER A 267 -14.94 -4.72 16.42
CA SER A 267 -15.89 -4.27 17.45
C SER A 267 -16.38 -2.84 17.19
N SER A 268 -17.58 -2.52 17.68
CA SER A 268 -18.10 -1.15 17.64
C SER A 268 -17.62 -0.38 18.86
N GLY A 269 -17.10 0.83 18.63
CA GLY A 269 -16.77 1.75 19.71
C GLY A 269 -18.01 2.41 20.33
N PRO A 270 -17.80 3.38 21.25
CA PRO A 270 -18.87 4.04 22.00
C PRO A 270 -19.93 4.72 21.12
N THR A 271 -19.56 5.16 19.92
CA THR A 271 -20.45 5.84 18.97
C THR A 271 -21.23 4.89 18.06
N GLY A 272 -20.99 3.57 18.17
CA GLY A 272 -21.55 2.52 17.32
C GLY A 272 -20.72 2.24 16.06
N LEU A 273 -19.76 3.10 15.74
CA LEU A 273 -18.90 2.98 14.57
C LEU A 273 -17.90 1.83 14.73
N LYS A 274 -17.87 0.91 13.75
CA LYS A 274 -16.99 -0.26 13.80
C LYS A 274 -15.52 0.13 13.63
N GLY A 275 -14.68 -0.33 14.55
CA GLY A 275 -13.24 -0.10 14.56
C GLY A 275 -12.81 1.32 14.96
N TYR A 276 -13.76 2.24 15.19
CA TYR A 276 -13.48 3.60 15.63
C TYR A 276 -13.55 3.71 17.15
N PHE A 277 -12.47 4.15 17.77
CA PHE A 277 -12.38 4.31 19.22
C PHE A 277 -11.71 5.64 19.58
N PRO A 278 -12.12 6.27 20.71
CA PRO A 278 -11.53 7.52 21.15
C PRO A 278 -10.10 7.30 21.67
N LEU A 279 -9.24 8.30 21.47
CA LEU A 279 -7.86 8.28 21.97
C LEU A 279 -7.78 8.08 23.49
N SER A 280 -8.75 8.60 24.26
CA SER A 280 -8.87 8.38 25.71
C SER A 280 -8.94 6.90 26.10
N THR A 281 -9.64 6.09 25.31
CA THR A 281 -9.78 4.65 25.56
C THR A 281 -8.48 3.92 25.29
N LEU A 282 -7.81 4.22 24.18
CA LEU A 282 -6.47 3.70 23.88
C LEU A 282 -5.48 4.04 25.00
N LYS A 283 -5.44 5.31 25.42
CA LYS A 283 -4.56 5.78 26.51
C LYS A 283 -4.81 5.00 27.80
N ARG A 284 -6.08 4.89 28.23
CA ARG A 284 -6.45 4.16 29.45
C ARG A 284 -5.96 2.71 29.42
N ASP A 285 -6.01 2.06 28.26
CA ASP A 285 -5.66 0.64 28.15
C ASP A 285 -4.14 0.43 28.02
N LEU A 286 -3.42 1.34 27.37
CA LEU A 286 -1.97 1.27 27.25
C LEU A 286 -1.23 1.76 28.51
N VAL A 287 -1.72 2.79 29.20
CA VAL A 287 -1.03 3.36 30.38
C VAL A 287 -0.83 2.33 31.49
N LYS A 288 -1.72 1.35 31.60
CA LYS A 288 -1.60 0.22 32.52
C LYS A 288 -0.27 -0.52 32.32
N PHE A 289 0.19 -0.66 31.08
CA PHE A 289 1.46 -1.32 30.75
C PHE A 289 2.68 -0.39 30.79
N GLY A 290 2.56 0.79 31.42
CA GLY A 290 3.68 1.73 31.58
C GLY A 290 3.96 2.61 30.36
N PHE A 291 3.09 2.61 29.34
CA PHE A 291 3.20 3.55 28.21
C PHE A 291 2.82 4.97 28.66
N SER A 292 3.67 5.97 28.36
CA SER A 292 3.40 7.36 28.71
C SER A 292 2.26 7.97 27.87
N PRO A 293 1.24 8.61 28.47
CA PRO A 293 0.14 9.26 27.73
C PRO A 293 0.62 10.30 26.72
N LYS A 294 1.67 11.06 27.06
CA LYS A 294 2.27 12.07 26.19
C LYS A 294 2.89 11.41 24.96
N VAL A 295 3.63 10.33 25.16
CA VAL A 295 4.25 9.55 24.08
C VAL A 295 3.18 8.92 23.20
N ILE A 296 2.12 8.32 23.78
CA ILE A 296 1.00 7.75 23.00
C ILE A 296 0.40 8.80 22.07
N THR A 297 0.16 10.02 22.55
CA THR A 297 -0.40 11.11 21.73
C THR A 297 0.52 11.47 20.57
N ARG A 298 1.82 11.66 20.84
CA ARG A 298 2.83 11.94 19.81
C ARG A 298 2.88 10.83 18.75
N GLU A 299 2.91 9.57 19.20
CA GLU A 299 3.00 8.42 18.29
C GLU A 299 1.71 8.21 17.48
N VAL A 300 0.55 8.59 18.01
CA VAL A 300 -0.69 8.59 17.25
C VAL A 300 -0.63 9.62 16.11
N ASP A 301 -0.18 10.84 16.38
CA ASP A 301 0.01 11.86 15.34
C ASP A 301 1.02 11.38 14.27
N TYR A 302 2.12 10.76 14.70
CA TYR A 302 3.09 10.15 13.79
C TYR A 302 2.45 9.07 12.90
N LEU A 303 1.64 8.18 13.48
CA LEU A 303 0.97 7.11 12.76
C LEU A 303 -0.17 7.61 11.86
N LEU A 304 -0.79 8.74 12.18
CA LEU A 304 -1.77 9.40 11.31
C LEU A 304 -1.09 10.05 10.11
N HIS A 305 0.02 10.77 10.31
CA HIS A 305 0.81 11.31 9.22
C HIS A 305 1.42 10.20 8.34
N GLY A 306 1.86 9.10 8.97
CA GLY A 306 2.27 7.86 8.30
C GLY A 306 1.11 7.08 7.67
N GLN A 307 -0.13 7.53 7.88
CA GLN A 307 -1.36 6.98 7.32
C GLN A 307 -1.66 5.56 7.80
N CYS A 308 -1.04 5.10 8.88
CA CYS A 308 -1.28 3.83 9.56
C CYS A 308 -2.58 3.84 10.37
N LEU A 309 -2.97 5.01 10.86
CA LEU A 309 -4.26 5.29 11.47
C LEU A 309 -5.04 6.28 10.60
N VAL A 310 -6.35 6.38 10.84
CA VAL A 310 -7.22 7.40 10.26
C VAL A 310 -8.13 7.95 11.35
N SER A 311 -8.28 9.28 11.44
CA SER A 311 -9.31 9.90 12.27
C SER A 311 -10.64 9.99 11.52
N GLU A 312 -11.76 10.09 12.23
CA GLU A 312 -13.09 10.23 11.62
C GLU A 312 -13.18 11.43 10.67
N ASP A 313 -12.50 12.52 11.00
CA ASP A 313 -12.44 13.75 10.19
C ASP A 313 -11.19 13.89 9.32
N PHE A 314 -10.33 12.86 9.30
CA PHE A 314 -9.08 12.77 8.53
C PHE A 314 -8.05 13.86 8.83
N ARG A 315 -8.08 14.44 10.03
CA ARG A 315 -6.95 15.20 10.55
C ARG A 315 -5.75 14.28 10.75
N GLU A 316 -4.57 14.79 10.39
CA GLU A 316 -3.30 14.05 10.52
C GLU A 316 -2.51 14.44 11.78
N ALA A 317 -2.92 15.49 12.50
CA ALA A 317 -2.23 15.99 13.68
C ALA A 317 -3.19 16.77 14.59
N GLY A 318 -2.78 16.99 15.84
CA GLY A 318 -3.56 17.79 16.80
C GLY A 318 -4.83 17.07 17.25
N ILE A 319 -4.71 15.75 17.42
CA ILE A 319 -5.80 14.88 17.88
C ILE A 319 -6.00 15.05 19.38
N THR A 320 -7.26 15.14 19.78
CA THR A 320 -7.72 15.26 21.16
C THR A 320 -8.19 13.90 21.71
N ASP A 321 -8.39 13.82 23.02
CA ASP A 321 -8.76 12.58 23.70
C ASP A 321 -10.14 12.03 23.28
N GLU A 322 -11.01 12.88 22.75
CA GLU A 322 -12.36 12.53 22.29
C GLU A 322 -12.41 12.13 20.82
N ASP A 323 -11.35 12.42 20.06
CA ASP A 323 -11.32 12.16 18.62
C ASP A 323 -11.27 10.66 18.34
N LEU A 324 -12.14 10.22 17.42
CA LEU A 324 -12.26 8.83 17.03
C LEU A 324 -11.21 8.45 15.99
N LEU A 325 -10.51 7.36 16.26
CA LEU A 325 -9.43 6.83 15.43
C LEU A 325 -9.71 5.38 15.05
N ARG A 326 -9.17 4.96 13.91
CA ARG A 326 -9.28 3.58 13.40
C ARG A 326 -7.99 3.15 12.71
N LEU A 327 -7.73 1.83 12.69
CA LEU A 327 -6.66 1.25 11.89
C LEU A 327 -6.94 1.45 10.38
N SER A 328 -6.00 2.01 9.65
CA SER A 328 -6.12 2.14 8.20
C SER A 328 -5.61 0.89 7.48
N SER A 329 -5.79 0.83 6.14
CA SER A 329 -5.17 -0.21 5.32
C SER A 329 -3.64 -0.22 5.39
N ALA A 330 -3.00 0.94 5.55
CA ALA A 330 -1.55 0.98 5.70
C ALA A 330 -1.14 0.41 7.05
N GLY A 331 -1.92 0.64 8.12
CA GLY A 331 -1.67 0.04 9.43
C GLY A 331 -1.63 -1.49 9.38
N PHE A 332 -2.57 -2.12 8.66
CA PHE A 332 -2.52 -3.56 8.40
C PHE A 332 -1.26 -4.00 7.66
N VAL A 333 -0.84 -3.26 6.62
CA VAL A 333 0.40 -3.56 5.89
C VAL A 333 1.60 -3.53 6.83
N HIS A 334 1.72 -2.54 7.72
CA HIS A 334 2.85 -2.44 8.65
C HIS A 334 2.91 -3.63 9.62
N LEU A 335 1.75 -4.11 10.09
CA LEU A 335 1.68 -5.31 10.94
C LEU A 335 2.07 -6.58 10.16
N ASP A 336 1.61 -6.72 8.91
CA ASP A 336 1.95 -7.86 8.04
C ASP A 336 3.45 -7.90 7.70
N MET A 337 4.09 -6.73 7.59
CA MET A 337 5.51 -6.59 7.27
C MET A 337 6.45 -7.11 8.35
N LEU A 338 5.97 -7.45 9.56
CA LEU A 338 6.77 -8.13 10.58
C LEU A 338 7.38 -9.45 10.10
N SER A 339 6.75 -10.11 9.14
CA SER A 339 7.25 -11.34 8.52
C SER A 339 8.33 -11.11 7.45
N ASN A 340 8.65 -9.85 7.13
CA ASN A 340 9.57 -9.48 6.06
C ASN A 340 10.96 -9.13 6.60
N ILE A 341 11.96 -9.93 6.24
CA ILE A 341 13.34 -9.75 6.73
C ILE A 341 13.98 -8.44 6.29
N SER A 342 13.66 -7.94 5.09
CA SER A 342 14.23 -6.68 4.58
C SER A 342 13.67 -5.48 5.32
N TYR A 343 12.42 -5.56 5.79
CA TYR A 343 11.83 -4.54 6.66
C TYR A 343 12.48 -4.57 8.05
N LEU A 344 12.57 -5.73 8.70
CA LEU A 344 13.25 -5.85 10.00
C LEU A 344 14.70 -5.35 9.95
N ALA A 345 15.44 -5.70 8.90
CA ALA A 345 16.79 -5.21 8.69
C ALA A 345 16.84 -3.68 8.48
N ALA A 346 15.85 -3.11 7.78
CA ALA A 346 15.75 -1.67 7.57
C ALA A 346 15.41 -0.94 8.88
N LEU A 347 14.50 -1.49 9.70
CA LEU A 347 14.19 -0.93 11.02
C LEU A 347 15.44 -0.88 11.91
N ALA A 348 16.30 -1.90 11.84
CA ALA A 348 17.57 -1.89 12.56
C ALA A 348 18.48 -0.70 12.20
N GLU A 349 18.39 -0.16 10.97
CA GLU A 349 19.18 0.99 10.53
C GLU A 349 18.77 2.30 11.23
N ASP A 350 17.51 2.39 11.65
CA ASP A 350 16.84 3.61 12.12
C ASP A 350 16.40 3.52 13.60
N THR A 351 16.50 2.34 14.22
CA THR A 351 16.16 2.14 15.64
C THR A 351 17.23 2.73 16.56
N LEU A 352 16.78 3.51 17.55
CA LEU A 352 17.63 4.02 18.62
C LEU A 352 17.98 2.91 19.62
N PHE A 353 19.16 2.33 19.50
CA PHE A 353 19.66 1.33 20.46
C PHE A 353 20.25 2.01 21.72
N PRO A 354 19.90 1.56 22.94
CA PRO A 354 20.48 2.09 24.18
C PRO A 354 21.99 1.85 24.29
N ALA A 355 22.49 0.75 23.75
CA ALA A 355 23.89 0.36 23.84
C ALA A 355 24.63 0.64 22.52
N GLU A 356 25.60 1.56 22.55
CA GLU A 356 26.34 2.05 21.37
C GLU A 356 26.94 0.91 20.52
N HIS A 357 27.48 -0.12 21.17
CA HIS A 357 28.08 -1.26 20.48
C HIS A 357 27.11 -2.04 19.57
N ILE A 358 25.79 -2.01 19.83
CA ILE A 358 24.76 -2.62 18.97
C ILE A 358 24.61 -1.79 17.70
N ALA A 359 24.43 -0.48 17.85
CA ALA A 359 24.33 0.46 16.72
C ALA A 359 25.59 0.43 15.85
N LYS A 360 26.77 0.30 16.46
CA LYS A 360 28.04 0.18 15.73
C LYS A 360 28.11 -1.09 14.89
N ARG A 361 27.66 -2.24 15.40
CA ARG A 361 27.59 -3.49 14.60
C ARG A 361 26.69 -3.34 13.37
N VAL A 362 25.53 -2.71 13.53
CA VAL A 362 24.61 -2.45 12.40
C VAL A 362 25.27 -1.51 11.40
N SER A 363 25.88 -0.42 11.86
CA SER A 363 26.62 0.54 11.04
C SER A 363 27.76 -0.12 10.23
N ASP A 364 28.60 -0.93 10.88
CA ASP A 364 29.73 -1.62 10.26
C ASP A 364 29.26 -2.55 9.11
N ARG A 365 28.14 -3.25 9.29
CA ARG A 365 27.54 -4.11 8.26
C ARG A 365 27.00 -3.33 7.06
N MET A 366 26.63 -2.05 7.25
CA MET A 366 26.14 -1.16 6.19
C MET A 366 27.24 -0.32 5.51
N GLY A 367 28.50 -0.48 5.92
CA GLY A 367 29.61 0.37 5.48
C GLY A 367 29.77 0.48 3.96
N SER A 368 29.45 -0.59 3.19
CA SER A 368 29.42 -0.58 1.73
C SER A 368 28.05 -1.02 1.19
N VAL A 369 27.73 -0.62 -0.05
CA VAL A 369 26.47 -0.98 -0.72
C VAL A 369 26.37 -2.49 -0.93
N GLN A 370 27.47 -3.13 -1.32
CA GLN A 370 27.55 -4.57 -1.50
C GLN A 370 27.29 -5.32 -0.19
N ASN A 371 27.80 -4.81 0.93
CA ASN A 371 27.59 -5.41 2.24
C ASN A 371 26.16 -5.19 2.74
N GLN A 372 25.64 -3.96 2.64
CA GLN A 372 24.30 -3.60 3.14
C GLN A 372 23.19 -4.49 2.56
N TYR A 373 23.35 -4.90 1.29
CA TYR A 373 22.37 -5.71 0.57
C TYR A 373 22.69 -7.20 0.50
N ASN A 374 23.81 -7.62 1.09
CA ASN A 374 24.17 -9.02 1.19
C ASN A 374 23.16 -9.76 2.08
N LYS A 375 22.69 -10.94 1.63
CA LYS A 375 21.70 -11.76 2.35
C LYS A 375 22.13 -12.04 3.81
N GLN A 376 23.41 -12.30 4.06
CA GLN A 376 23.94 -12.57 5.40
C GLN A 376 23.87 -11.32 6.29
N MET A 377 24.23 -10.15 5.76
CA MET A 377 24.21 -8.89 6.51
C MET A 377 22.77 -8.45 6.81
N VAL A 378 21.87 -8.59 5.84
CA VAL A 378 20.42 -8.35 6.03
C VAL A 378 19.88 -9.27 7.13
N SER A 379 20.20 -10.55 7.10
CA SER A 379 19.82 -11.50 8.15
C SER A 379 20.36 -11.10 9.51
N ALA A 380 21.64 -10.70 9.58
CA ALA A 380 22.30 -10.32 10.82
C ALA A 380 21.70 -9.04 11.42
N ASN A 381 21.37 -8.04 10.60
CA ASN A 381 20.73 -6.81 11.06
C ASN A 381 19.29 -7.05 11.54
N ALA A 382 18.52 -7.84 10.80
CA ALA A 382 17.17 -8.20 11.24
C ALA A 382 17.18 -8.97 12.56
N LYS A 383 18.12 -9.90 12.72
CA LYS A 383 18.32 -10.64 13.97
C LYS A 383 18.72 -9.73 15.13
N GLU A 384 19.68 -8.84 14.91
CA GLU A 384 20.13 -7.88 15.93
C GLU A 384 18.96 -7.05 16.49
N LEU A 385 18.05 -6.60 15.63
CA LEU A 385 16.85 -5.90 16.04
C LEU A 385 15.89 -6.81 16.82
N VAL A 386 15.58 -8.00 16.29
CA VAL A 386 14.61 -8.91 16.92
C VAL A 386 15.09 -9.40 18.29
N ASP A 387 16.36 -9.80 18.41
CA ASP A 387 16.96 -10.23 19.68
C ASP A 387 16.90 -9.09 20.72
N PHE A 388 17.18 -7.85 20.29
CA PHE A 388 17.06 -6.66 21.12
C PHE A 388 15.61 -6.42 21.59
N LEU A 389 14.64 -6.51 20.68
CA LEU A 389 13.23 -6.32 21.00
C LEU A 389 12.69 -7.42 21.92
N GLU A 390 13.10 -8.68 21.74
CA GLU A 390 12.74 -9.79 22.63
C GLU A 390 13.28 -9.57 24.05
N ALA A 391 14.53 -9.14 24.18
CA ALA A 391 15.13 -8.86 25.48
C ALA A 391 14.41 -7.70 26.20
N GLN A 392 14.08 -6.64 25.47
CA GLN A 392 13.30 -5.52 26.02
C GLN A 392 11.89 -5.93 26.42
N ARG A 393 11.20 -6.69 25.57
CA ARG A 393 9.86 -7.20 25.84
C ARG A 393 9.83 -8.06 27.10
N ALA A 394 10.78 -8.97 27.26
CA ALA A 394 10.88 -9.81 28.45
C ALA A 394 11.03 -8.96 29.72
N THR A 395 11.95 -7.99 29.69
CA THR A 395 12.20 -7.09 30.83
C THR A 395 10.93 -6.30 31.23
N ILE A 396 10.21 -5.75 30.25
CA ILE A 396 9.00 -4.96 30.52
C ILE A 396 7.82 -5.84 30.92
N ALA A 397 7.68 -7.03 30.32
CA ALA A 397 6.62 -7.99 30.63
C ALA A 397 6.74 -8.48 32.08
N ASP A 398 7.94 -8.87 32.51
CA ASP A 398 8.17 -9.36 33.87
C ASP A 398 7.84 -8.28 34.91
N PHE A 399 8.21 -7.02 34.64
CA PHE A 399 7.82 -5.89 35.49
C PHE A 399 6.30 -5.65 35.49
N SER A 400 5.63 -5.76 34.35
CA SER A 400 4.19 -5.47 34.23
C SER A 400 3.34 -6.56 34.90
N GLU A 401 3.74 -7.82 34.78
CA GLU A 401 3.04 -8.99 35.34
C GLU A 401 3.08 -9.04 36.88
N GLU A 402 4.04 -8.36 37.52
CA GLU A 402 4.06 -8.17 38.98
C GLU A 402 2.87 -7.34 39.49
N PHE A 403 2.36 -6.40 38.67
CA PHE A 403 1.31 -5.46 39.07
C PHE A 403 -0.03 -5.70 38.38
N ILE A 404 -0.05 -6.36 37.22
CA ILE A 404 -1.24 -6.61 36.41
C ILE A 404 -1.40 -8.12 36.20
N ALA A 405 -2.52 -8.66 36.66
CA ALA A 405 -2.87 -10.06 36.39
C ALA A 405 -3.27 -10.25 34.92
N GLY A 406 -2.57 -11.12 34.19
CA GLY A 406 -2.89 -11.52 32.82
C GLY A 406 -1.70 -11.43 31.86
N SER A 407 -1.84 -12.01 30.66
CA SER A 407 -0.83 -11.97 29.58
C SER A 407 -1.00 -10.80 28.61
N ASP A 408 -1.88 -9.83 28.93
CA ASP A 408 -2.34 -8.80 28.00
C ASP A 408 -1.20 -7.99 27.37
N TYR A 409 -0.15 -7.67 28.14
CA TYR A 409 1.03 -6.98 27.61
C TYR A 409 1.80 -7.87 26.61
N ARG A 410 2.02 -9.14 26.95
CA ARG A 410 2.72 -10.10 26.08
C ARG A 410 1.95 -10.29 24.78
N ASP A 411 0.62 -10.38 24.84
CA ASP A 411 -0.22 -10.56 23.66
C ASP A 411 -0.23 -9.30 22.77
N LEU A 412 -0.23 -8.11 23.38
CA LEU A 412 -0.18 -6.85 22.66
C LEU A 412 1.19 -6.57 22.00
N THR A 413 2.26 -7.11 22.58
CA THR A 413 3.64 -6.93 22.11
C THR A 413 4.19 -8.17 21.40
N ASP A 414 3.32 -9.09 20.98
CA ASP A 414 3.74 -10.32 20.31
C ASP A 414 4.40 -10.05 18.95
N ILE A 415 5.68 -10.42 18.85
CA ILE A 415 6.51 -10.34 17.65
C ILE A 415 6.96 -11.71 17.14
N GLN A 416 6.27 -12.80 17.53
CA GLN A 416 6.64 -14.16 17.12
C GLN A 416 6.73 -14.33 15.59
N ALA A 417 5.93 -13.58 14.82
CA ALA A 417 6.03 -13.54 13.37
C ALA A 417 7.42 -13.08 12.88
N ALA A 418 8.02 -12.09 13.53
CA ALA A 418 9.36 -11.59 13.21
C ALA A 418 10.45 -12.60 13.62
N VAL A 419 10.33 -13.19 14.81
CA VAL A 419 11.24 -14.24 15.30
C VAL A 419 11.27 -15.43 14.32
N ASN A 420 10.08 -15.91 13.93
CA ASN A 420 9.93 -17.00 12.98
C ASN A 420 10.50 -16.64 11.60
N ALA A 421 10.31 -15.40 11.14
CA ALA A 421 10.85 -14.93 9.87
C ALA A 421 12.38 -14.90 9.87
N VAL A 422 13.01 -14.37 10.92
CA VAL A 422 14.47 -14.35 11.08
C VAL A 422 15.02 -15.78 11.09
N ARG A 423 14.45 -16.65 11.93
CA ARG A 423 14.90 -18.06 12.04
C ARG A 423 14.78 -18.79 10.70
N ALA A 424 13.62 -18.70 10.04
CA ALA A 424 13.40 -19.35 8.76
C ALA A 424 14.34 -18.82 7.67
N PHE A 425 14.72 -17.54 7.73
CA PHE A 425 15.68 -16.95 6.80
C PHE A 425 17.11 -17.40 7.07
N GLU A 426 17.53 -17.46 8.35
CA GLU A 426 18.84 -17.98 8.75
C GLU A 426 19.02 -19.46 8.34
N GLU A 427 18.00 -20.29 8.56
CA GLU A 427 18.00 -21.70 8.15
C GLU A 427 18.17 -21.85 6.63
N LYS A 428 17.56 -20.96 5.84
CA LYS A 428 17.68 -20.96 4.38
C LYS A 428 19.04 -20.51 3.87
N ILE A 429 19.65 -19.49 4.49
CA ILE A 429 21.00 -19.03 4.11
C ILE A 429 22.05 -20.09 4.38
N ARG A 430 21.87 -20.87 5.45
CA ARG A 430 22.83 -21.91 5.86
C ARG A 430 22.74 -23.20 5.06
N ASP A 431 21.79 -23.32 4.12
CA ASP A 431 21.63 -24.53 3.33
C ASP A 431 22.73 -24.62 2.22
N PRO A 432 23.73 -25.50 2.37
CA PRO A 432 24.85 -25.57 1.44
C PRO A 432 24.44 -26.06 0.05
N GLU A 433 23.37 -26.86 -0.08
CA GLU A 433 22.88 -27.32 -1.39
C GLU A 433 22.38 -26.13 -2.23
N TRP A 434 21.70 -25.18 -1.59
CA TRP A 434 21.20 -23.98 -2.26
C TRP A 434 22.31 -23.01 -2.61
N ALA A 435 23.27 -22.77 -1.70
CA ALA A 435 24.42 -21.92 -1.97
C ALA A 435 25.26 -22.42 -3.16
N ASP A 436 25.50 -23.74 -3.22
CA ASP A 436 26.18 -24.39 -4.34
C ASP A 436 25.40 -24.25 -5.64
N PHE A 437 24.07 -24.38 -5.58
CA PHE A 437 23.21 -24.26 -6.75
C PHE A 437 23.15 -22.82 -7.28
N GLU A 438 23.09 -21.77 -6.43
CA GLU A 438 23.15 -20.38 -6.91
C GLU A 438 24.50 -20.04 -7.55
N SER A 439 25.59 -20.64 -7.06
CA SER A 439 26.93 -20.38 -7.61
C SER A 439 27.14 -21.00 -9.00
N LYS A 440 26.39 -22.06 -9.31
CA LYS A 440 26.57 -22.87 -10.53
C LYS A 440 25.61 -22.54 -11.65
N PHE A 441 24.42 -22.00 -11.35
CA PHE A 441 23.34 -21.81 -12.32
C PHE A 441 22.73 -20.42 -12.25
N GLN A 442 22.39 -19.86 -13.42
CA GLN A 442 21.77 -18.55 -13.58
C GLN A 442 20.40 -18.64 -14.26
N SER A 443 19.59 -17.58 -14.12
CA SER A 443 18.34 -17.46 -14.89
C SER A 443 18.65 -17.51 -16.38
N GLY A 444 17.92 -18.33 -17.13
CA GLY A 444 18.16 -18.63 -18.54
C GLY A 444 18.84 -19.97 -18.79
N ASP A 445 19.47 -20.59 -17.78
CA ASP A 445 20.13 -21.89 -17.94
C ASP A 445 19.12 -23.01 -18.19
N VAL A 446 19.53 -23.96 -19.03
CA VAL A 446 18.77 -25.17 -19.34
C VAL A 446 19.31 -26.32 -18.51
N LEU A 447 18.44 -26.88 -17.67
CA LEU A 447 18.76 -27.98 -16.78
C LEU A 447 17.91 -29.21 -17.11
N GLU A 448 18.47 -30.39 -16.84
CA GLU A 448 17.69 -31.62 -16.77
C GLU A 448 17.27 -31.89 -15.33
N GLY A 449 15.98 -32.08 -15.13
CA GLY A 449 15.43 -32.41 -13.82
C GLY A 449 14.42 -33.54 -13.89
N THR A 450 14.19 -34.19 -12.75
CA THR A 450 13.28 -35.34 -12.61
C THR A 450 11.92 -34.90 -12.09
N VAL A 451 10.84 -35.27 -12.76
CA VAL A 451 9.48 -34.92 -12.32
C VAL A 451 9.18 -35.59 -10.98
N ARG A 452 8.98 -34.79 -9.93
CA ARG A 452 8.64 -35.25 -8.59
C ARG A 452 7.15 -35.46 -8.43
N ASN A 453 6.35 -34.52 -8.94
CA ASN A 453 4.90 -34.56 -8.85
C ASN A 453 4.27 -33.73 -9.98
N CYS A 454 3.10 -34.14 -10.47
CA CYS A 454 2.31 -33.42 -11.44
C CYS A 454 0.96 -33.06 -10.80
N ASP A 455 0.72 -31.78 -10.57
CA ASP A 455 -0.51 -31.27 -9.97
C ASP A 455 -1.36 -30.54 -11.02
N GLN A 456 -2.64 -30.87 -11.06
CA GLN A 456 -3.59 -30.36 -12.06
C GLN A 456 -3.95 -28.88 -11.83
N LYS A 457 -3.83 -28.38 -10.60
CA LYS A 457 -4.10 -26.99 -10.20
C LYS A 457 -2.85 -26.10 -10.30
N TYR A 458 -1.67 -26.64 -9.95
CA TYR A 458 -0.44 -25.85 -9.82
C TYR A 458 0.55 -26.04 -10.98
N GLY A 459 0.63 -27.23 -11.59
CA GLY A 459 1.56 -27.58 -12.66
C GLY A 459 2.53 -28.71 -12.29
N ILE A 460 3.74 -28.72 -12.87
CA ILE A 460 4.70 -29.83 -12.72
C ILE A 460 5.85 -29.43 -11.79
N PHE A 461 6.12 -30.23 -10.78
CA PHE A 461 7.27 -30.08 -9.89
C PHE A 461 8.45 -30.92 -10.37
N VAL A 462 9.59 -30.27 -10.57
CA VAL A 462 10.82 -30.87 -11.11
C VAL A 462 11.92 -30.78 -10.06
N ASN A 463 12.52 -31.91 -9.70
CA ASN A 463 13.65 -31.98 -8.78
C ASN A 463 14.97 -32.03 -9.58
N PHE A 464 15.95 -31.21 -9.19
CA PHE A 464 17.29 -31.21 -9.78
C PHE A 464 18.29 -31.97 -8.91
N THR A 465 18.38 -31.60 -7.64
CA THR A 465 19.33 -32.16 -6.67
C THR A 465 18.73 -32.11 -5.27
N GLY A 466 18.69 -33.24 -4.57
CA GLY A 466 18.31 -33.31 -3.15
C GLY A 466 16.99 -32.59 -2.84
N LYS A 467 17.12 -31.43 -2.17
CA LYS A 467 16.00 -30.57 -1.73
C LYS A 467 15.52 -29.56 -2.76
N ILE A 468 16.23 -29.34 -3.86
CA ILE A 468 15.95 -28.27 -4.83
C ILE A 468 14.85 -28.71 -5.79
N THR A 469 13.70 -28.05 -5.69
CA THR A 469 12.52 -28.34 -6.53
C THR A 469 12.05 -27.07 -7.24
N GLY A 470 11.93 -27.12 -8.57
CA GLY A 470 11.32 -26.08 -9.38
C GLY A 470 9.89 -26.42 -9.80
N LEU A 471 9.11 -25.40 -10.17
CA LEU A 471 7.72 -25.51 -10.62
C LEU A 471 7.58 -24.98 -12.04
N ILE A 472 6.96 -25.78 -12.91
CA ILE A 472 6.45 -25.33 -14.21
C ILE A 472 4.96 -25.02 -14.03
N HIS A 473 4.59 -23.75 -14.15
CA HIS A 473 3.19 -23.33 -13.99
C HIS A 473 2.29 -23.86 -15.12
N LYS A 474 1.05 -24.21 -14.81
CA LYS A 474 0.07 -24.78 -15.77
C LYS A 474 -0.13 -23.99 -17.07
N SER A 475 0.05 -22.67 -17.04
CA SER A 475 -0.11 -21.80 -18.21
C SER A 475 0.99 -22.00 -19.26
N LYS A 476 2.09 -22.66 -18.88
CA LYS A 476 3.23 -22.95 -19.74
C LYS A 476 3.30 -24.42 -20.16
N LEU A 477 2.25 -25.18 -19.84
CA LEU A 477 2.16 -26.61 -20.16
C LEU A 477 1.14 -26.81 -21.28
N PRO A 478 1.37 -27.79 -22.17
CA PRO A 478 0.42 -28.12 -23.23
C PRO A 478 -0.92 -28.59 -22.65
N MET A 479 -2.01 -28.33 -23.38
CA MET A 479 -3.35 -28.75 -22.97
C MET A 479 -3.39 -30.27 -22.78
N GLY A 480 -3.81 -30.72 -21.58
CA GLY A 480 -3.83 -32.15 -21.24
C GLY A 480 -2.50 -32.72 -20.71
N TYR A 481 -1.54 -31.88 -20.32
CA TYR A 481 -0.22 -32.29 -19.78
C TYR A 481 -0.27 -33.39 -18.70
N VAL A 482 -1.32 -33.43 -17.87
CA VAL A 482 -1.50 -34.44 -16.81
C VAL A 482 -1.63 -35.86 -17.37
N ARG A 483 -2.05 -36.03 -18.62
CA ARG A 483 -2.20 -37.34 -19.30
C ARG A 483 -1.01 -37.70 -20.17
N MET A 484 0.00 -36.83 -20.27
CA MET A 484 1.18 -37.10 -21.08
C MET A 484 2.19 -37.92 -20.28
N ASN A 485 2.62 -39.05 -20.85
CA ASN A 485 3.60 -39.92 -20.19
C ASN A 485 4.88 -39.17 -19.87
N GLU A 486 5.34 -38.25 -20.73
CA GLU A 486 6.56 -37.45 -20.53
C GLU A 486 6.59 -36.66 -19.21
N PHE A 487 5.42 -36.30 -18.67
CA PHE A 487 5.27 -35.56 -17.41
C PHE A 487 4.91 -36.43 -16.21
N SER A 488 5.02 -37.76 -16.35
CA SER A 488 4.81 -38.70 -15.25
C SER A 488 5.94 -38.64 -14.23
N ARG A 489 5.61 -38.95 -12.97
CA ARG A 489 6.58 -38.98 -11.87
C ARG A 489 7.75 -39.91 -12.20
N GLY A 490 8.97 -39.39 -12.06
CA GLY A 490 10.22 -40.12 -12.34
C GLY A 490 10.84 -39.82 -13.71
N ASN A 491 10.14 -39.16 -14.62
CA ASN A 491 10.68 -38.84 -15.93
C ASN A 491 11.62 -37.64 -15.90
N ARG A 492 12.64 -37.67 -16.77
CA ARG A 492 13.59 -36.57 -16.94
C ARG A 492 13.07 -35.62 -18.02
N ILE A 493 13.01 -34.34 -17.68
CA ILE A 493 12.60 -33.28 -18.60
C ILE A 493 13.64 -32.16 -18.64
N ARG A 494 13.84 -31.59 -19.83
CA ARG A 494 14.67 -30.41 -20.02
C ARG A 494 13.84 -29.16 -19.78
N VAL A 495 14.32 -28.34 -18.87
CA VAL A 495 13.62 -27.16 -18.39
C VAL A 495 14.58 -25.98 -18.38
N ARG A 496 14.07 -24.82 -18.76
CA ARG A 496 14.80 -23.56 -18.68
C ARG A 496 14.38 -22.83 -17.41
N ILE A 497 15.35 -22.40 -16.62
CA ILE A 497 15.11 -21.47 -15.51
C ILE A 497 14.67 -20.16 -16.14
N GLU A 498 13.44 -19.70 -15.87
CA GLU A 498 13.01 -18.45 -16.49
C GLU A 498 13.59 -17.25 -15.78
N ASN A 499 13.15 -16.95 -14.56
CA ASN A 499 13.44 -15.66 -13.96
C ASN A 499 13.53 -15.71 -12.42
N ASP A 500 12.73 -16.56 -11.76
CA ASP A 500 12.72 -16.64 -10.30
C ASP A 500 13.80 -17.60 -9.78
N PHE A 501 15.00 -17.06 -9.53
CA PHE A 501 15.87 -17.62 -8.52
C PHE A 501 15.50 -16.99 -7.17
N ASN A 502 14.44 -17.48 -6.52
CA ASN A 502 14.09 -17.00 -5.19
C ASN A 502 14.65 -17.93 -4.11
N ALA A 503 15.94 -17.73 -3.83
CA ALA A 503 16.68 -18.34 -2.73
C ALA A 503 15.95 -18.30 -1.37
N VAL A 504 15.22 -17.21 -1.16
CA VAL A 504 14.50 -16.93 0.09
C VAL A 504 13.21 -17.75 0.17
N GLU A 505 12.60 -18.11 -0.96
CA GLU A 505 11.43 -18.99 -1.00
C GLU A 505 11.78 -20.44 -1.34
N GLN A 506 13.04 -20.73 -1.70
CA GLN A 506 13.48 -22.03 -2.19
C GLN A 506 12.62 -22.53 -3.37
N LYS A 507 12.20 -21.60 -4.24
CA LYS A 507 11.39 -21.90 -5.43
C LYS A 507 12.13 -21.45 -6.68
N ILE A 508 12.03 -22.30 -7.71
CA ILE A 508 12.56 -22.02 -9.04
C ILE A 508 11.41 -22.07 -10.04
N SER A 509 11.15 -20.97 -10.73
CA SER A 509 10.16 -20.94 -11.81
C SER A 509 10.80 -21.46 -13.10
N LEU A 510 10.19 -22.50 -13.68
CA LEU A 510 10.70 -23.23 -14.83
C LEU A 510 9.78 -23.09 -16.05
N SER A 511 10.36 -23.24 -17.23
CA SER A 511 9.65 -23.39 -18.51
C SER A 511 10.14 -24.61 -19.27
N LEU A 512 9.28 -25.18 -20.11
CA LEU A 512 9.67 -26.28 -20.99
C LEU A 512 10.57 -25.77 -22.11
N VAL A 513 11.62 -26.52 -22.41
CA VAL A 513 12.40 -26.36 -23.63
C VAL A 513 11.90 -27.38 -24.63
N GLU A 514 11.30 -26.92 -25.72
CA GLU A 514 10.89 -27.80 -26.81
C GLU A 514 12.12 -28.52 -27.38
N LYS A 515 11.98 -29.83 -27.63
CA LYS A 515 12.94 -30.54 -28.47
C LYS A 515 12.75 -29.98 -29.88
N ASN A 516 13.71 -29.20 -30.36
CA ASN A 516 13.88 -29.03 -31.79
C ASN A 516 14.25 -30.42 -32.34
N ASP A 517 13.25 -31.14 -32.84
CA ASP A 517 13.48 -32.27 -33.71
C ASP A 517 14.15 -31.72 -34.98
N SER A 518 15.32 -32.26 -35.27
CA SER A 518 16.14 -31.94 -36.46
C SER A 518 15.59 -32.63 -37.69
#